data_AF-A0A838GPX8-F1
#
_entry.id   AF-A0A838GPX8-F1
#
_cell.length_a   1.000
_cell.length_b   1.000
_cell.length_c   1.000
_cell.angle_alpha   90.00
_cell.angle_beta   90.00
_cell.angle_gamma   90.00
#
_symmetry.space_group_name_H-M   'P 1'
#
loop_
_entity.id
_entity.type
_entity.pdbx_description
1 polymer ?
#
loop_
_entity_poly.entity_id
_entity_poly.type
_entity_poly.pdbx_seq_one_letter_code
_entity_poly.pdbx_strand_id
1 'polypeptide(L)'
;MDEMRARRVVDTLRERGTPAHLERAGVAQFGVRVSLPGGRQAIWDTDGTAGLEAQVMRDGVLVGFVPVIDGSEDFDETQVVDAIVRTDYASPVAKRRAATPPPAAPLPQTGGLFRRFLDGFRYR
;
A
#
# COMPACT_ATOMS: atom_id res chain seq x y z
N MET A 1 2.22 -8.19 6.60
CA MET A 1 1.97 -8.82 5.26
C MET A 1 3.10 -9.76 4.81
N ASP A 2 2.86 -10.68 3.85
CA ASP A 2 3.92 -11.36 3.08
C ASP A 2 4.34 -10.57 1.81
N GLU A 3 5.53 -10.86 1.26
CA GLU A 3 6.11 -10.12 0.14
C GLU A 3 5.29 -10.20 -1.15
N MET A 4 4.75 -11.37 -1.47
CA MET A 4 4.03 -11.58 -2.74
C MET A 4 2.68 -10.89 -2.71
N ARG A 5 2.00 -10.96 -1.56
CA ARG A 5 0.78 -10.20 -1.31
C ARG A 5 1.04 -8.69 -1.35
N ALA A 6 2.09 -8.21 -0.67
CA ALA A 6 2.45 -6.79 -0.69
C ALA A 6 2.74 -6.28 -2.11
N ARG A 7 3.44 -7.05 -2.93
CA ARG A 7 3.67 -6.74 -4.36
C ARG A 7 2.35 -6.60 -5.13
N ARG A 8 1.44 -7.57 -5.00
CA ARG A 8 0.14 -7.53 -5.71
C ARG A 8 -0.69 -6.32 -5.30
N VAL A 9 -0.75 -6.03 -3.99
CA VAL A 9 -1.45 -4.84 -3.46
C VAL A 9 -0.83 -3.55 -4.02
N VAL A 10 0.51 -3.43 -4.07
CA VAL A 10 1.20 -2.29 -4.66
C VAL A 10 0.84 -2.13 -6.13
N ASP A 11 0.87 -3.21 -6.91
CA ASP A 11 0.54 -3.18 -8.34
C ASP A 11 -0.91 -2.68 -8.54
N THR A 12 -1.88 -3.24 -7.81
CA THR A 12 -3.29 -2.82 -7.89
C THR A 12 -3.51 -1.37 -7.43
N LEU A 13 -2.80 -0.91 -6.39
CA LEU A 13 -2.88 0.49 -5.94
C LEU A 13 -2.37 1.45 -7.02
N ARG A 14 -1.27 1.10 -7.69
CA ARG A 14 -0.69 1.92 -8.76
C ARG A 14 -1.58 1.94 -9.99
N GLU A 15 -2.22 0.83 -10.34
CA GLU A 15 -3.24 0.78 -11.40
C GLU A 15 -4.41 1.73 -11.12
N ARG A 16 -4.75 1.96 -9.84
CA ARG A 16 -5.77 2.92 -9.41
C ARG A 16 -5.26 4.36 -9.20
N GLY A 17 -4.00 4.62 -9.58
CA GLY A 17 -3.38 5.94 -9.48
C GLY A 17 -2.87 6.32 -8.09
N THR A 18 -2.79 5.37 -7.15
CA THR A 18 -2.21 5.61 -5.82
C THR A 18 -0.69 5.39 -5.86
N PRO A 19 0.14 6.36 -5.44
CA PRO A 19 1.60 6.26 -5.49
C PRO A 19 2.16 5.33 -4.41
N ALA A 20 1.98 4.03 -4.63
CA ALA A 20 2.40 2.96 -3.73
C ALA A 20 3.75 2.34 -4.14
N HIS A 21 4.49 1.87 -3.15
CA HIS A 21 5.76 1.18 -3.26
C HIS A 21 5.80 0.01 -2.28
N LEU A 22 6.55 -1.04 -2.62
CA LEU A 22 6.84 -2.13 -1.69
C LEU A 22 7.71 -1.58 -0.55
N GLU A 23 7.27 -1.77 0.68
CA GLU A 23 8.04 -1.42 1.87
C GLU A 23 8.79 -2.64 2.42
N ARG A 24 10.04 -2.44 2.81
CA ARG A 24 10.91 -3.47 3.39
C ARG A 24 11.41 -2.97 4.75
N ALA A 25 10.59 -3.15 5.78
CA ALA A 25 10.87 -2.63 7.11
C ALA A 25 11.96 -3.43 7.86
N GLY A 26 12.25 -4.65 7.41
CA GLY A 26 13.23 -5.52 8.04
C GLY A 26 13.41 -6.84 7.29
N VAL A 27 14.12 -7.78 7.92
CA VAL A 27 14.28 -9.14 7.37
C VAL A 27 12.92 -9.84 7.42
N ALA A 28 12.42 -10.24 6.26
CA ALA A 28 11.10 -10.86 6.08
C ALA A 28 9.89 -10.01 6.50
N GLN A 29 10.07 -8.70 6.72
CA GLN A 29 8.98 -7.77 7.03
C GLN A 29 8.67 -6.91 5.80
N PHE A 30 7.49 -7.13 5.24
CA PHE A 30 7.02 -6.50 4.02
C PHE A 30 5.71 -5.79 4.25
N GLY A 31 5.55 -4.64 3.61
CA GLY A 31 4.33 -3.85 3.69
C GLY A 31 4.15 -2.97 2.45
N VAL A 32 3.26 -2.00 2.57
CA VAL A 32 2.93 -1.07 1.49
C VAL A 32 3.21 0.35 1.93
N ARG A 33 4.06 1.06 1.19
CA ARG A 33 4.33 2.48 1.41
C ARG A 33 3.59 3.31 0.38
N VAL A 34 2.72 4.21 0.83
CA VAL A 34 2.00 5.18 0.00
C VAL A 34 2.61 6.56 0.18
N SER A 35 3.06 7.16 -0.91
CA SER A 35 3.53 8.55 -0.91
C SER A 35 2.35 9.51 -0.78
N LEU A 36 2.44 10.44 0.16
CA LEU A 36 1.39 11.42 0.44
C LEU A 36 1.88 12.85 0.13
N PRO A 37 0.96 13.80 -0.13
CA PRO A 37 1.32 15.20 -0.32
C PRO A 37 2.09 15.78 0.87
N GLY A 38 3.07 16.63 0.57
CA GLY A 38 3.90 17.31 1.56
C GLY A 38 5.06 16.48 2.11
N GLY A 39 5.53 15.47 1.35
CA GLY A 39 6.66 14.61 1.75
C GLY A 39 6.30 13.55 2.80
N ARG A 40 5.01 13.39 3.10
CA ARG A 40 4.52 12.39 4.03
C ARG A 40 4.46 11.02 3.38
N GLN A 41 4.52 9.97 4.18
CA GLN A 41 4.49 8.58 3.71
C GLN A 41 3.64 7.76 4.67
N ALA A 42 2.64 7.04 4.16
CA ALA A 42 1.91 6.06 4.95
C ALA A 42 2.51 4.67 4.74
N ILE A 43 2.95 4.03 5.81
CA ILE A 43 3.53 2.69 5.82
C ILE A 43 2.50 1.74 6.42
N TRP A 44 2.03 0.79 5.64
CA TRP A 44 1.00 -0.17 6.00
C TRP A 44 1.57 -1.55 6.27
N ASP A 45 1.05 -2.21 7.32
CA ASP A 45 1.20 -3.65 7.60
C ASP A 45 2.67 -4.14 7.60
N THR A 46 3.53 -3.42 8.32
CA THR A 46 4.97 -3.74 8.44
C THR A 46 5.38 -4.38 9.77
N ASP A 47 4.53 -4.32 10.79
CA ASP A 47 4.80 -4.82 12.15
C ASP A 47 4.31 -6.25 12.39
N GLY A 48 3.64 -6.85 11.40
CA GLY A 48 3.20 -8.25 11.47
C GLY A 48 2.01 -8.46 12.41
N THR A 49 1.25 -7.40 12.69
CA THR A 49 -0.04 -7.53 13.34
C THR A 49 -1.04 -8.25 12.43
N ALA A 50 -2.04 -8.90 13.02
CA ALA A 50 -3.05 -9.61 12.24
C ALA A 50 -3.92 -8.62 11.44
N GLY A 51 -4.13 -7.41 11.96
CA GLY A 51 -4.97 -6.40 11.34
C GLY A 51 -4.21 -5.40 10.49
N LEU A 52 -4.94 -4.76 9.57
CA LEU A 52 -4.44 -3.72 8.69
C LEU A 52 -4.40 -2.37 9.41
N GLU A 53 -3.19 -1.84 9.61
CA GLU A 53 -2.92 -0.52 10.18
C GLU A 53 -1.81 0.21 9.42
N ALA A 54 -1.65 1.51 9.71
CA ALA A 54 -0.60 2.30 9.07
C ALA A 54 0.03 3.35 9.99
N GLN A 55 1.31 3.60 9.77
CA GLN A 55 2.04 4.72 10.36
C GLN A 55 2.25 5.80 9.30
N VAL A 56 1.99 7.06 9.63
CA VAL A 56 2.22 8.20 8.75
C VAL A 56 3.48 8.92 9.20
N MET A 57 4.50 8.86 8.35
CA MET A 57 5.83 9.39 8.57
C MET A 57 6.03 10.70 7.78
N ARG A 58 6.85 11.60 8.31
CA ARG A 58 7.40 12.75 7.61
C ARG A 58 8.86 12.90 8.00
N ASP A 59 9.77 12.88 7.03
CA ASP A 59 11.21 13.04 7.27
C ASP A 59 11.76 12.09 8.35
N GLY A 60 11.24 10.84 8.39
CA GLY A 60 11.61 9.83 9.38
C GLY A 60 10.93 9.97 10.75
N VAL A 61 10.10 10.98 10.95
CA VAL A 61 9.35 11.22 12.21
C VAL A 61 7.89 10.77 12.05
N LEU A 62 7.35 10.06 13.05
CA LEU A 62 5.94 9.70 13.10
C LEU A 62 5.08 10.95 13.33
N VAL A 63 4.17 11.24 12.41
CA VAL A 63 3.29 12.42 12.45
C VAL A 63 1.80 12.06 12.50
N GLY A 64 1.46 10.78 12.41
CA GLY A 64 0.11 10.28 12.52
C GLY A 64 0.04 8.77 12.33
N PHE A 65 -1.14 8.20 12.50
CA PHE A 65 -1.36 6.78 12.26
C PHE A 65 -2.81 6.51 11.85
N VAL A 66 -3.02 5.37 11.21
CA VAL A 66 -4.31 4.74 11.01
C VAL A 66 -4.40 3.62 12.04
N PRO A 67 -5.37 3.62 12.96
CA PRO A 67 -5.53 2.51 13.87
C PRO A 67 -5.88 1.23 13.09
N VAL A 68 -5.65 0.07 13.72
CA VAL A 68 -6.12 -1.21 13.19
C VAL A 68 -7.58 -1.09 12.77
N ILE A 69 -7.87 -1.52 11.55
CA ILE A 69 -9.22 -1.53 11.00
C ILE A 69 -9.93 -2.78 11.54
N ASP A 70 -11.09 -2.60 12.18
CA ASP A 70 -11.86 -3.75 12.72
C ASP A 70 -12.22 -4.76 11.60
N GLY A 71 -11.98 -6.05 11.88
CA GLY A 71 -12.24 -7.15 10.95
C GLY A 71 -11.27 -7.25 9.78
N SER A 72 -10.16 -6.49 9.81
CA SER A 72 -9.18 -6.50 8.72
C SER A 72 -8.22 -7.67 8.73
N GLU A 73 -8.24 -8.49 9.78
CA GLU A 73 -7.51 -9.76 9.86
C GLU A 73 -7.87 -10.73 8.73
N ASP A 74 -9.12 -10.67 8.26
CA ASP A 74 -9.66 -11.55 7.23
C ASP A 74 -9.77 -10.86 5.85
N PHE A 75 -9.25 -9.63 5.71
CA PHE A 75 -9.33 -8.93 4.44
C PHE A 75 -8.59 -9.69 3.34
N ASP A 76 -9.22 -9.80 2.17
CA ASP A 76 -8.55 -10.17 0.94
C ASP A 76 -7.73 -8.99 0.36
N GLU A 77 -7.02 -9.22 -0.74
CA GLU A 77 -6.19 -8.20 -1.39
C GLU A 77 -7.02 -7.01 -1.90
N THR A 78 -8.24 -7.25 -2.38
CA THR A 78 -9.12 -6.20 -2.88
C THR A 78 -9.61 -5.32 -1.74
N GLN A 79 -9.97 -5.93 -0.61
CA GLN A 79 -10.39 -5.23 0.60
C GLN A 79 -9.24 -4.42 1.21
N VAL A 80 -8.01 -4.94 1.20
CA VAL A 80 -6.81 -4.17 1.60
C VAL A 80 -6.63 -2.95 0.70
N VAL A 81 -6.66 -3.12 -0.62
CA VAL A 81 -6.55 -2.01 -1.58
C VAL A 81 -7.63 -0.97 -1.33
N ASP A 82 -8.88 -1.40 -1.20
CA ASP A 82 -10.02 -0.51 -0.96
C ASP A 82 -9.89 0.24 0.37
N ALA A 83 -9.39 -0.41 1.43
CA ALA A 83 -9.14 0.23 2.71
C ALA A 83 -8.06 1.31 2.61
N ILE A 84 -6.93 1.01 1.96
CA ILE A 84 -5.82 1.94 1.76
C ILE A 84 -6.27 3.17 0.96
N VAL A 85 -7.03 2.97 -0.13
CA VAL A 85 -7.53 4.05 -0.99
C VAL A 85 -8.58 4.90 -0.28
N ARG A 86 -9.43 4.30 0.56
CA ARG A 86 -10.46 5.01 1.33
C ARG A 86 -9.91 5.76 2.54
N THR A 87 -8.65 5.58 2.91
CA THR A 87 -8.13 6.17 4.15
C THR A 87 -7.92 7.68 4.00
N ASP A 88 -8.39 8.45 5.00
CA ASP A 88 -8.12 9.88 5.08
C ASP A 88 -6.80 10.19 5.80
N TYR A 89 -5.71 10.34 5.04
CA TYR A 89 -4.40 10.69 5.59
C TYR A 89 -4.24 12.18 5.94
N ALA A 90 -5.28 13.02 5.79
CA ALA A 90 -5.21 14.42 6.19
C ALA A 90 -5.33 14.60 7.71
N SER A 91 -5.98 13.66 8.39
CA SER A 91 -6.18 13.69 9.84
C SER A 91 -5.00 13.05 10.60
N PRO A 92 -4.59 13.58 11.77
CA PRO A 92 -3.48 13.01 12.55
C PRO A 92 -3.79 11.60 13.07
N VAL A 93 -5.06 11.33 13.38
CA VAL A 93 -5.61 9.98 13.42
C VAL A 93 -6.42 9.79 12.15
N ALA A 94 -5.81 9.13 11.18
CA ALA A 94 -6.43 8.90 9.89
C ALA A 94 -7.61 7.94 10.06
N LYS A 95 -8.81 8.37 9.66
CA LYS A 95 -10.02 7.54 9.69
C LYS A 95 -10.32 7.05 8.27
N ARG A 96 -10.88 5.84 8.18
CA ARG A 96 -11.39 5.33 6.90
C ARG A 96 -12.58 6.20 6.45
N ARG A 97 -12.55 6.69 5.21
CA ARG A 97 -13.67 7.43 4.61
C ARG A 97 -14.81 6.48 4.25
N ALA A 98 -16.04 6.97 4.33
CA ALA A 98 -17.24 6.21 3.97
C ALA A 98 -17.31 5.87 2.47
N ALA A 99 -16.68 6.68 1.61
CA ALA A 99 -16.63 6.48 0.17
C ALA A 99 -15.20 6.48 -0.37
N THR A 100 -14.97 5.73 -1.44
CA THR A 100 -13.70 5.68 -2.18
C THR A 100 -13.49 7.00 -2.95
N PRO A 101 -12.31 7.63 -2.85
CA PRO A 101 -11.93 8.74 -3.72
C PRO A 101 -12.08 8.36 -5.21
N PRO A 102 -12.39 9.33 -6.09
CA PRO A 102 -12.42 9.08 -7.52
C PRO A 102 -11.03 8.58 -7.99
N PRO A 103 -10.97 7.60 -8.89
CA PRO A 103 -9.72 7.06 -9.38
C PRO A 103 -8.89 8.14 -10.07
N ALA A 104 -7.59 8.18 -9.76
CA ALA A 104 -6.63 9.01 -10.46
C ALA A 104 -6.08 8.29 -11.70
N ALA A 105 -5.31 8.99 -12.54
CA ALA A 105 -4.63 8.36 -13.67
C ALA A 105 -3.72 7.21 -13.19
N PRO A 106 -3.73 6.03 -13.84
CA PRO A 106 -2.88 4.91 -13.46
C PRO A 106 -1.40 5.29 -13.44
N LEU A 107 -0.67 4.81 -12.44
CA LEU A 107 0.78 4.94 -12.36
C LEU A 107 1.47 3.72 -12.98
N PRO A 108 2.62 3.88 -13.65
CA PRO A 108 3.36 2.75 -14.19
C PRO A 108 3.75 1.78 -13.07
N GLN A 109 3.61 0.48 -13.28
CA GLN A 109 3.99 -0.54 -12.29
C GLN A 109 5.47 -0.39 -11.90
N THR A 110 5.80 -0.67 -10.63
CA THR A 110 7.18 -0.58 -10.15
C THR A 110 7.97 -1.81 -10.61
N GLY A 111 9.06 -1.64 -11.36
CA GLY A 111 9.87 -2.75 -11.90
C GLY A 111 10.02 -2.75 -13.43
N GLY A 112 10.14 -1.57 -14.03
CA GLY A 112 10.22 -1.39 -15.48
C GLY A 112 11.36 -2.17 -16.16
N LEU A 113 11.02 -2.70 -17.35
CA LEU A 113 11.82 -3.44 -18.35
C LEU A 113 12.12 -4.93 -18.10
N PHE A 114 12.37 -5.40 -16.88
CA PHE A 114 12.74 -6.82 -16.69
C PHE A 114 11.58 -7.81 -16.83
N ARG A 115 10.32 -7.37 -16.64
CA ARG A 115 9.15 -8.27 -16.73
C ARG A 115 8.71 -8.57 -18.17
N ARG A 116 8.88 -7.65 -19.13
CA ARG A 116 8.58 -7.91 -20.55
C ARG A 116 9.56 -8.90 -21.20
N PHE A 117 10.75 -9.08 -20.63
CA PHE A 117 11.78 -9.93 -21.23
C PHE A 117 11.63 -11.42 -20.85
N LEU A 118 10.98 -11.73 -19.72
CA LEU A 118 10.86 -13.11 -19.23
C LEU A 118 9.64 -13.86 -19.78
N ASP A 119 8.58 -13.17 -20.23
CA ASP A 119 7.40 -13.81 -20.85
C ASP A 119 7.60 -14.22 -22.32
N GLY A 120 8.76 -13.93 -22.93
CA GLY A 120 9.02 -14.16 -24.36
C GLY A 120 9.62 -15.51 -24.74
N PHE A 121 9.97 -16.40 -23.80
CA PHE A 121 10.77 -17.60 -24.08
C PHE A 121 10.12 -18.95 -23.78
N ARG A 122 8.79 -19.03 -23.71
CA ARG A 122 8.09 -20.33 -23.65
C ARG A 122 6.85 -20.35 -24.54
N TYR A 123 7.08 -20.52 -25.84
CA TYR A 123 6.22 -21.33 -26.71
C TYR A 123 7.01 -21.77 -27.94
N ARG A 124 7.60 -22.97 -27.86
CA ARG A 124 7.59 -23.98 -28.91
C ARG A 124 7.54 -25.34 -28.24
#